data_AF-A0A7R9WXM7-F1
#
_entry.id   AF-A0A7R9WXM7-F1
#
_cell.length_a   1.000
_cell.length_b   1.000
_cell.length_c   1.000
_cell.angle_alpha   90.00
_cell.angle_beta   90.00
_cell.angle_gamma   90.00
#
_symmetry.space_group_name_H-M   'P 1'
#
loop_
_entity.id
_entity.type
_entity.pdbx_description
1 polymer ?
#
loop_
_entity_poly.entity_id
_entity_poly.type
_entity_poly.pdbx_seq_one_letter_code
_entity_poly.pdbx_strand_id
1 'polypeptide(L)'
;DPDFLHSTLGGGVSDTDPYTAKLLALYKEIYTGDSADAFAASADRLGIHRSDYMLNKPSDGDTFDLKQVELNTIAASFAGLAVNIAKLHGYLAGRFESDIGEFLENNKKIVSSDDGALSASPGVPENPALQRIP
;
A
#
# COMPACT_ATOMS: atom_id res chain seq x y z
N ASP A 1 0.13 19.94 -2.21
CA ASP A 1 0.44 20.95 -3.23
C ASP A 1 -0.80 21.17 -4.09
N PRO A 2 -1.58 22.24 -3.84
CA PRO A 2 -2.76 22.58 -4.63
C PRO A 2 -2.50 22.79 -6.12
N ASP A 3 -1.37 23.43 -6.45
CA ASP A 3 -1.04 23.80 -7.82
C ASP A 3 -0.73 22.54 -8.62
N PHE A 4 0.00 21.60 -8.02
CA PHE A 4 0.24 20.29 -8.60
C PHE A 4 -1.07 19.53 -8.88
N LEU A 5 -2.01 19.50 -7.91
CA LEU A 5 -3.31 18.83 -8.09
C LEU A 5 -4.13 19.45 -9.21
N HIS A 6 -4.18 20.78 -9.31
CA HIS A 6 -4.88 21.47 -10.38
C HIS A 6 -4.21 21.28 -11.74
N SER A 7 -2.89 21.32 -11.81
CA SER A 7 -2.16 21.11 -13.07
C SER A 7 -2.34 19.69 -13.62
N THR A 8 -2.52 18.70 -12.73
CA THR A 8 -2.61 17.29 -13.09
C THR A 8 -4.04 16.86 -13.42
N LEU A 9 -5.02 17.33 -12.66
CA LEU A 9 -6.42 16.89 -12.76
C LEU A 9 -7.35 17.91 -13.43
N GLY A 10 -6.93 19.17 -13.52
CA GLY A 10 -7.70 20.24 -14.14
C GLY A 10 -7.61 20.22 -15.67
N GLY A 11 -8.69 20.65 -16.33
CA GLY A 11 -8.80 20.56 -17.79
C GLY A 11 -9.14 19.13 -18.19
N GLY A 12 -8.30 18.47 -18.98
CA GLY A 12 -8.63 17.21 -19.66
C GLY A 12 -9.41 16.17 -18.84
N VAL A 13 -8.96 15.85 -17.61
CA VAL A 13 -9.66 14.88 -16.75
C VAL A 13 -10.96 15.47 -16.19
N SER A 14 -10.91 16.65 -15.57
CA SER A 14 -12.11 17.28 -14.99
C SER A 14 -13.17 17.68 -16.03
N ASP A 15 -12.76 17.97 -17.27
CA ASP A 15 -13.68 18.38 -18.34
C ASP A 15 -14.43 17.17 -18.91
N THR A 16 -13.85 15.97 -18.75
CA THR A 16 -14.40 14.71 -19.27
C THR A 16 -15.11 13.89 -18.19
N ASP A 17 -14.67 13.98 -16.93
CA ASP A 17 -15.26 13.27 -15.80
C ASP A 17 -15.91 14.23 -14.77
N PRO A 18 -17.26 14.32 -14.75
CA PRO A 18 -17.98 15.16 -13.80
C PRO A 18 -17.72 14.81 -12.34
N TYR A 19 -17.39 13.56 -12.04
CA TYR A 19 -17.11 13.14 -10.67
C TYR A 19 -15.79 13.75 -10.17
N THR A 20 -14.70 13.58 -10.93
CA THR A 20 -13.41 14.21 -10.63
C THR A 20 -13.52 15.74 -10.61
N ALA A 21 -14.28 16.33 -11.54
CA ALA A 21 -14.54 17.77 -11.55
C ALA A 21 -15.12 18.27 -10.24
N LYS A 22 -16.13 17.56 -9.71
CA LYS A 22 -16.79 17.90 -8.46
C LYS A 22 -15.86 17.78 -7.26
N LEU A 23 -15.03 16.74 -7.21
CA LEU A 23 -14.02 16.59 -6.15
C LEU A 23 -13.01 17.75 -6.15
N LEU A 24 -12.54 18.14 -7.33
CA LEU A 24 -11.59 19.24 -7.48
C LEU A 24 -12.19 20.59 -7.09
N ALA A 25 -13.47 20.83 -7.41
CA ALA A 25 -14.20 22.02 -7.00
C ALA A 25 -14.35 22.10 -5.47
N LEU A 26 -14.75 21.00 -4.82
CA LEU A 26 -14.85 20.93 -3.36
C LEU A 26 -13.50 21.17 -2.68
N TYR A 27 -12.43 20.59 -3.23
CA TYR A 27 -11.08 20.83 -2.71
C TYR A 27 -10.71 22.32 -2.76
N LYS A 28 -10.97 23.00 -3.90
CA LYS A 28 -10.73 24.45 -4.02
C LYS A 28 -11.53 25.23 -2.98
N GLU A 29 -12.83 24.97 -2.93
CA GLU A 29 -13.75 25.70 -2.06
C GLU A 29 -13.34 25.60 -0.58
N ILE A 30 -12.96 24.40 -0.13
CA ILE A 30 -12.64 24.16 1.28
C ILE A 30 -11.23 24.63 1.64
N TYR A 31 -10.23 24.39 0.78
CA TYR A 31 -8.83 24.48 1.18
C TYR A 31 -8.03 25.63 0.55
N THR A 32 -8.41 26.15 -0.62
CA THR A 32 -7.49 27.00 -1.42
C THR A 32 -8.12 28.20 -2.12
N GLY A 33 -9.44 28.34 -2.13
CA GLY A 33 -10.15 29.46 -2.74
C GLY A 33 -10.25 30.68 -1.83
N ASP A 34 -10.77 31.79 -2.37
CA ASP A 34 -10.94 33.05 -1.63
C ASP A 34 -11.91 32.92 -0.43
N SER A 35 -12.75 31.88 -0.43
CA SER A 35 -13.68 31.53 0.66
C SER A 35 -13.27 30.27 1.42
N ALA A 36 -11.98 29.89 1.36
CA ALA A 36 -11.47 28.71 2.05
C ALA A 36 -11.77 28.74 3.55
N ASP A 37 -12.11 27.58 4.10
CA ASP A 37 -12.37 27.42 5.52
C ASP A 37 -11.03 27.41 6.29
N ALA A 38 -10.80 28.45 7.08
CA ALA A 38 -9.57 28.61 7.86
C ALA A 38 -9.34 27.46 8.86
N PHE A 39 -10.40 26.86 9.40
CA PHE A 39 -10.29 25.70 10.28
C PHE A 39 -9.93 24.45 9.49
N ALA A 40 -10.59 24.20 8.35
CA ALA A 40 -10.26 23.05 7.51
C ALA A 40 -8.81 23.12 6.97
N ALA A 41 -8.35 24.31 6.56
CA ALA A 41 -6.99 24.53 6.06
C ALA A 41 -5.91 24.22 7.11
N SER A 42 -6.21 24.47 8.39
CA SER A 42 -5.28 24.31 9.53
C SER A 42 -5.50 23.02 10.33
N ALA A 43 -6.54 22.25 10.04
CA ALA A 43 -6.84 21.02 10.75
C ALA A 43 -5.77 19.94 10.55
N ASP A 44 -5.57 19.14 11.60
CA ASP A 44 -4.78 17.91 11.53
C ASP A 44 -5.42 16.92 10.54
N ARG A 45 -4.56 16.21 9.79
CA ARG A 45 -5.00 15.27 8.74
C ARG A 45 -4.59 13.85 9.10
N LEU A 46 -5.55 12.93 9.10
CA LEU A 46 -5.31 11.50 9.25
C LEU A 46 -5.32 10.83 7.87
N GLY A 47 -4.20 10.20 7.51
CA GLY A 47 -4.08 9.36 6.32
C GLY A 47 -3.97 7.89 6.69
N ILE A 48 -4.90 7.07 6.21
CA ILE A 48 -4.77 5.60 6.21
C ILE A 48 -4.58 5.18 4.77
N HIS A 49 -3.34 4.84 4.41
CA HIS A 49 -2.95 4.55 3.03
C HIS A 49 -2.63 3.08 2.86
N ARG A 50 -2.95 2.54 1.69
CA ARG A 50 -2.53 1.20 1.28
C ARG A 50 -1.80 1.30 -0.06
N SER A 51 -0.54 0.89 -0.07
CA SER A 51 0.25 0.74 -1.28
C SER A 51 0.22 -0.72 -1.70
N ASP A 52 -0.31 -0.98 -2.88
CA ASP A 52 -0.44 -2.34 -3.40
C ASP A 52 0.71 -2.62 -4.38
N TYR A 53 1.38 -3.76 -4.21
CA TYR A 53 2.57 -4.15 -4.98
C TYR A 53 2.37 -5.51 -5.66
N MET A 54 3.00 -5.69 -6.81
CA MET A 54 3.08 -6.98 -7.51
C MET A 54 4.52 -7.34 -7.83
N LEU A 55 4.83 -8.64 -7.81
CA LEU A 55 6.11 -9.16 -8.28
C LEU A 55 6.15 -9.11 -9.81
N ASN A 56 7.20 -8.51 -10.34
CA ASN A 56 7.49 -8.40 -11.75
C ASN A 56 8.80 -9.15 -12.04
N LYS A 57 8.77 -10.13 -12.93
CA LYS A 57 9.97 -10.78 -13.45
C LYS A 57 10.27 -10.22 -14.85
N PRO A 58 11.34 -9.41 -15.02
CA PRO A 58 11.75 -8.95 -16.34
C PRO A 58 12.11 -10.14 -17.24
N SER A 59 11.82 -10.04 -18.54
CA SER A 59 12.07 -11.10 -19.52
C SER A 59 13.54 -11.55 -19.59
N ASP A 60 14.46 -10.63 -19.27
CA ASP A 60 15.91 -10.83 -19.41
C ASP A 60 16.63 -10.98 -18.05
N GLY A 61 15.88 -11.19 -16.95
CA GLY A 61 16.43 -11.24 -15.60
C GLY A 61 15.95 -12.44 -14.78
N ASP A 62 16.84 -12.98 -13.95
CA ASP A 62 16.50 -14.00 -12.95
C ASP A 62 16.00 -13.42 -11.63
N THR A 63 15.99 -12.08 -11.51
CA THR A 63 15.56 -11.36 -10.31
C THR A 63 14.10 -10.91 -10.42
N PHE A 64 13.37 -11.00 -9.31
CA PHE A 64 12.04 -10.42 -9.20
C PHE A 64 12.13 -8.99 -8.62
N ASP A 65 11.37 -8.07 -9.21
CA ASP A 65 11.18 -6.71 -8.71
C ASP A 65 9.79 -6.56 -8.09
N LEU A 66 9.67 -5.83 -6.98
CA LEU A 66 8.37 -5.34 -6.53
C LEU A 66 8.04 -4.05 -7.27
N LYS A 67 6.90 -4.02 -7.98
CA LYS A 67 6.36 -2.81 -8.61
C LYS A 67 5.07 -2.41 -7.93
N GLN A 68 4.96 -1.12 -7.60
CA GLN A 68 3.72 -0.58 -7.08
C GLN A 68 2.70 -0.49 -8.21
N VAL A 69 1.52 -1.06 -7.99
CA VAL A 69 0.42 -1.07 -8.97
C VAL A 69 -0.67 -0.07 -8.62
N GLU A 70 -0.84 0.24 -7.33
CA GLU A 70 -1.87 1.17 -6.87
C GLU A 70 -1.47 1.88 -5.57
N LEU A 71 -2.01 3.08 -5.38
CA LEU A 71 -1.99 3.79 -4.11
C LEU A 71 -3.43 4.14 -3.71
N ASN A 72 -3.93 3.47 -2.66
CA ASN A 72 -5.25 3.70 -2.12
C ASN A 72 -5.16 4.68 -0.94
N THR A 73 -5.71 5.89 -1.14
CA THR A 73 -5.78 6.94 -0.10
C THR A 73 -7.17 7.11 0.49
N ILE A 74 -8.18 6.45 -0.09
CA ILE A 74 -9.56 6.40 0.37
C ILE A 74 -9.99 4.95 0.54
N ALA A 75 -10.76 4.67 1.60
CA ALA A 75 -11.36 3.35 1.84
C ALA A 75 -10.36 2.18 1.77
N ALA A 76 -9.16 2.36 2.35
CA ALA A 76 -8.14 1.31 2.49
C ALA A 76 -8.70 0.13 3.30
N SER A 77 -9.29 -0.84 2.60
CA SER A 77 -10.03 -1.96 3.18
C SER A 77 -9.10 -3.07 3.69
N PHE A 78 -9.68 -4.03 4.42
CA PHE A 78 -9.04 -5.26 4.91
C PHE A 78 -8.00 -5.14 6.02
N ALA A 79 -7.71 -3.94 6.54
CA ALA A 79 -6.76 -3.78 7.66
C ALA A 79 -7.10 -4.71 8.85
N GLY A 80 -8.38 -4.78 9.27
CA GLY A 80 -8.81 -5.69 10.33
C GLY A 80 -8.90 -7.17 9.92
N LEU A 81 -9.35 -7.45 8.69
CA LEU A 81 -9.49 -8.82 8.19
C LEU A 81 -8.12 -9.50 8.02
N ALA A 82 -7.11 -8.76 7.58
CA ALA A 82 -5.75 -9.25 7.35
C ALA A 82 -5.17 -9.89 8.63
N VAL A 83 -5.46 -9.34 9.80
CA VAL A 83 -5.04 -9.91 11.10
C VAL A 83 -5.63 -11.30 11.32
N ASN A 84 -6.92 -11.48 11.02
CA ASN A 84 -7.59 -12.77 11.17
C ASN A 84 -7.09 -13.80 10.15
N ILE A 85 -6.84 -13.36 8.90
CA ILE A 85 -6.27 -14.23 7.87
C ILE A 85 -4.85 -14.67 8.24
N ALA A 86 -4.01 -13.77 8.78
CA ALA A 86 -2.68 -14.14 9.27
C ALA A 86 -2.74 -15.18 10.40
N LYS A 87 -3.65 -15.00 11.36
CA LYS A 87 -3.90 -16.00 12.42
C LYS A 87 -4.38 -17.34 11.86
N LEU A 88 -5.27 -17.32 10.88
CA LEU A 88 -5.77 -18.52 10.20
C LEU A 88 -4.64 -19.26 9.48
N HIS A 89 -3.78 -18.55 8.74
CA HIS A 89 -2.62 -19.16 8.08
C HIS A 89 -1.68 -19.83 9.10
N GLY A 90 -1.40 -19.16 10.22
CA GLY A 90 -0.60 -19.74 11.31
C GLY A 90 -1.23 -21.01 11.89
N TYR A 91 -2.54 -20.99 12.15
CA TYR A 91 -3.28 -22.16 12.63
C TYR A 91 -3.21 -23.34 11.65
N LEU A 92 -3.48 -23.09 10.36
CA LEU A 92 -3.43 -24.13 9.33
C LEU A 92 -2.02 -24.68 9.17
N ALA A 93 -1.00 -23.82 9.22
CA ALA A 93 0.39 -24.24 9.11
C ALA A 93 0.81 -25.18 10.25
N GLY A 94 0.40 -24.89 11.49
CA GLY A 94 0.64 -25.78 12.62
C GLY A 94 -0.19 -27.07 12.54
N ARG A 95 -1.43 -27.00 12.04
CA ARG A 95 -2.30 -28.17 11.93
C ARG A 95 -1.81 -29.19 10.89
N PHE A 96 -1.23 -28.72 9.80
CA PHE A 96 -0.78 -29.53 8.66
C PHE A 96 0.75 -29.58 8.53
N GLU A 97 1.49 -29.39 9.63
CA GLU A 97 2.94 -29.28 9.64
C GLU A 97 3.64 -30.45 8.94
N SER A 98 3.16 -31.69 9.14
CA SER A 98 3.69 -32.89 8.49
C SER A 98 3.59 -32.85 6.97
N ASP A 99 2.58 -32.15 6.44
CA ASP A 99 2.24 -32.15 5.02
C ASP A 99 2.88 -30.97 4.29
N ILE A 100 3.08 -29.84 4.99
CA ILE A 100 3.57 -28.58 4.39
C ILE A 100 4.93 -28.12 4.92
N GLY A 101 5.53 -28.82 5.88
CA GLY A 101 6.78 -28.42 6.52
C GLY A 101 7.92 -28.20 5.52
N GLU A 102 8.13 -29.13 4.58
CA GLU A 102 9.16 -28.99 3.53
C GLU A 102 8.91 -27.76 2.65
N PHE A 103 7.65 -27.53 2.26
CA PHE A 103 7.26 -26.36 1.48
C PHE A 103 7.55 -25.05 2.24
N LEU A 104 7.22 -24.98 3.53
CA LEU A 104 7.49 -23.79 4.34
C LEU A 104 8.99 -23.54 4.50
N GLU A 105 9.79 -24.57 4.76
CA GLU A 105 11.24 -24.45 4.88
C GLU A 105 11.90 -24.01 3.57
N ASN A 106 11.45 -24.54 2.43
CA ASN A 106 11.94 -24.11 1.12
C ASN A 106 11.60 -22.64 0.84
N ASN A 107 10.38 -22.20 1.16
CA ASN A 107 10.01 -20.79 1.00
C ASN A 107 10.79 -19.87 1.96
N LYS A 108 11.02 -20.28 3.22
CA LYS A 108 11.84 -19.50 4.15
C LYS A 108 13.25 -19.27 3.62
N LYS A 109 13.88 -20.30 3.04
CA LYS A 109 15.22 -20.18 2.42
C LYS A 109 15.23 -19.19 1.26
N ILE A 110 14.23 -19.25 0.39
CA ILE A 110 14.08 -18.35 -0.77
C ILE A 110 13.87 -16.90 -0.31
N VAL A 111 13.05 -16.68 0.72
CA VAL A 111 12.67 -15.33 1.19
C VAL A 111 13.73 -14.70 2.11
N SER A 112 14.50 -15.52 2.84
CA SER A 112 15.46 -15.04 3.85
C SER A 112 16.89 -14.87 3.31
N SER A 113 17.13 -15.15 2.02
CA SER A 113 18.43 -14.96 1.35
C SER A 113 19.61 -15.56 2.13
N ASP A 114 19.56 -16.84 2.49
CA ASP A 114 20.71 -17.51 3.13
C ASP A 114 21.70 -18.04 2.09
N ASP A 115 22.15 -17.15 1.20
CA ASP A 115 23.13 -17.44 0.16
C ASP A 115 24.50 -16.84 0.55
N GLY A 116 24.92 -17.03 1.81
CA GLY A 116 26.30 -16.82 2.30
C GLY A 116 26.95 -15.44 2.12
N ALA A 117 26.26 -14.46 1.53
CA ALA A 117 26.80 -13.16 1.16
C ALA A 117 25.78 -12.04 1.47
N LEU A 118 25.96 -11.42 2.63
CA LEU A 118 25.58 -10.03 2.95
C LEU A 118 24.21 -9.54 2.43
N SER A 119 23.11 -10.05 2.99
CA SER A 119 21.86 -9.27 3.10
C SER A 119 21.12 -9.69 4.36
N ALA A 120 21.42 -9.02 5.48
CA ALA A 120 20.85 -9.29 6.80
C ALA A 120 19.37 -8.84 6.96
N SER A 121 18.67 -8.57 5.87
CA SER A 121 17.24 -8.23 5.90
C SER A 121 16.47 -9.33 5.20
N PRO A 122 15.43 -9.92 5.82
CA PRO A 122 14.48 -10.74 5.08
C PRO A 122 14.02 -9.95 3.84
N GLY A 123 13.82 -10.62 2.70
CA GLY A 123 13.39 -9.99 1.45
C GLY A 123 12.00 -9.32 1.52
N VAL A 124 11.40 -9.31 2.70
CA VAL A 124 10.21 -8.55 3.05
C VAL A 124 10.66 -7.27 3.77
N PRO A 125 10.34 -6.08 3.23
CA PRO A 125 10.62 -4.82 3.91
C PRO A 125 10.08 -4.83 5.34
N GLU A 126 10.89 -4.41 6.31
CA GLU A 126 10.40 -4.22 7.67
C GLU A 126 9.25 -3.21 7.66
N ASN A 127 8.07 -3.65 8.11
CA ASN A 127 6.92 -2.78 8.26
C ASN A 127 6.71 -2.49 9.75
N PRO A 128 7.27 -1.38 10.28
CA PRO A 128 7.11 -1.01 11.69
C PRO A 128 5.65 -0.78 12.08
N ALA A 129 4.74 -0.57 11.11
CA ALA A 129 3.31 -0.46 11.40
C ALA A 129 2.71 -1.79 11.90
N LEU A 130 3.24 -2.95 11.47
CA LEU A 130 2.77 -4.27 11.92
C LEU A 130 3.08 -4.55 13.40
N GLN A 131 4.07 -3.87 13.99
CA GLN A 131 4.41 -4.00 15.41
C GLN A 131 3.49 -3.20 16.35
N ARG A 132 2.61 -2.37 15.77
CA ARG A 132 1.78 -1.40 16.50
C ARG A 132 0.29 -1.56 16.22
N ILE A 133 -0.10 -2.60 15.48
CA ILE A 133 -1.51 -2.97 15.29
C ILE A 133 -1.97 -3.68 16.58
N PRO A 134 -3.11 -3.27 17.18
CA PRO A 134 -3.67 -3.92 18.38
C PRO A 134 -3.93 -5.42 18.20
#